data_AF-A0A535P9X4-F1
#
_entry.id   AF-A0A535P9X4-F1
#
_cell.length_a   1.000
_cell.length_b   1.000
_cell.length_c   1.000
_cell.angle_alpha   90.00
_cell.angle_beta   90.00
_cell.angle_gamma   90.00
#
_symmetry.space_group_name_H-M   'P 1'
#
loop_
_entity.id
_entity.type
_entity.pdbx_description
1 polymer ?
#
loop_
_entity_poly.entity_id
_entity_poly.type
_entity_poly.pdbx_seq_one_letter_code
_entity_poly.pdbx_strand_id
1 'polypeptide(L)'
;MSALAAQLVVLLPPPIRPDTVAGYVQFRGFNSLAILFAVWALASATGFARADEEKGLVESELATGTSRVALVGSRVLAFAIGLAVAAAMAGMAFVLGVASGNESFERGRVVEAAANLVALGLACYGISLLVSQLTAARFATAAAGAVLLALFFLNSLSRVFSWLSTWRWLSPFRYYDLSQPLPQGGQLDVRAFLVLLGIALVASSAAAFAFWRRDLGGALVRVPMRAGPPRYEPSTSPWWRYPVLRGVYERRLGVLAWSAGVAALAVLFVSLTRTIVNVLLNIPALLPYLSIFVHQQLYPAVLGYTWLNVAQLLFAGLAITHVARWSAEDSDGRLEMALSAPYSRAAVVVERMAVLVAVALVVAAVSGLTLYYASHANGRHRPQRPALDCRVADAGPLRAGVRGRRRAAGQLEPARHRRPAGRLRVRELPRHRAGARLQAASLAPGLVRVQALRHAAGDGRRVAQRDPHAPARGRGSRKLDTLDAEAGRRPLTRAAYQR
;
A
#
# COMPACT_ATOMS: atom_id res chain seq x y z
N MET A 1 -7.51 -24.56 -15.81
CA MET A 1 -6.55 -23.44 -15.69
C MET A 1 -7.16 -22.08 -16.01
N SER A 2 -7.95 -21.93 -17.09
CA SER A 2 -8.64 -20.68 -17.47
C SER A 2 -9.51 -20.06 -16.36
N ALA A 3 -10.35 -20.86 -15.70
CA ALA A 3 -11.20 -20.38 -14.61
C ALA A 3 -10.42 -19.99 -13.33
N LEU A 4 -9.25 -20.59 -13.11
CA LEU A 4 -8.36 -20.32 -11.97
C LEU A 4 -7.50 -19.06 -12.23
N ALA A 5 -7.06 -18.90 -13.47
CA ALA A 5 -6.27 -17.77 -13.91
C ALA A 5 -7.13 -16.48 -13.97
N ALA A 6 -8.43 -16.59 -14.26
CA ALA A 6 -9.42 -15.52 -14.14
C ALA A 6 -9.62 -14.99 -12.69
N GLN A 7 -9.20 -15.75 -11.66
CA GLN A 7 -9.45 -15.43 -10.25
C GLN A 7 -8.37 -14.53 -9.62
N LEU A 8 -7.20 -14.44 -10.24
CA LEU A 8 -6.10 -13.53 -9.83
C LEU A 8 -6.11 -12.20 -10.64
N VAL A 9 -7.13 -12.00 -11.48
CA VAL A 9 -7.27 -10.91 -12.47
C VAL A 9 -7.58 -9.55 -11.87
N VAL A 10 -7.70 -9.43 -10.54
CA VAL A 10 -7.88 -8.10 -9.97
C VAL A 10 -6.67 -7.22 -10.26
N LEU A 11 -5.45 -7.79 -10.22
CA LEU A 11 -4.22 -7.02 -10.40
C LEU A 11 -3.65 -7.09 -11.83
N LEU A 12 -3.85 -8.21 -12.55
CA LEU A 12 -3.26 -8.50 -13.86
C LEU A 12 -4.38 -8.77 -14.89
N PRO A 13 -4.15 -8.53 -16.19
CA PRO A 13 -5.21 -8.73 -17.19
C PRO A 13 -5.65 -10.19 -17.30
N PRO A 14 -6.89 -10.44 -17.74
CA PRO A 14 -7.41 -11.79 -17.91
C PRO A 14 -6.55 -12.54 -18.94
N PRO A 15 -6.12 -13.76 -18.63
CA PRO A 15 -5.25 -14.51 -19.53
C PRO A 15 -6.03 -15.17 -20.66
N ILE A 16 -5.49 -15.04 -21.87
CA ILE A 16 -5.93 -15.82 -23.04
C ILE A 16 -5.20 -17.16 -23.04
N ARG A 17 -5.95 -18.27 -23.13
CA ARG A 17 -5.42 -19.66 -23.19
C ARG A 17 -4.30 -19.99 -22.18
N PRO A 18 -4.52 -19.83 -20.85
CA PRO A 18 -3.51 -20.11 -19.83
C PRO A 18 -3.18 -21.60 -19.65
N ASP A 19 -3.91 -22.47 -20.35
CA ASP A 19 -3.62 -23.90 -20.53
C ASP A 19 -2.39 -24.13 -21.43
N THR A 20 -2.03 -23.17 -22.27
CA THR A 20 -0.82 -23.22 -23.10
C THR A 20 0.37 -22.57 -22.38
N VAL A 21 1.59 -23.06 -22.62
CA VAL A 21 2.79 -22.44 -22.05
C VAL A 21 2.97 -20.99 -22.48
N ALA A 22 2.64 -20.65 -23.73
CA ALA A 22 2.67 -19.26 -24.20
C ALA A 22 1.72 -18.35 -23.40
N GLY A 23 0.49 -18.80 -23.16
CA GLY A 23 -0.47 -18.06 -22.32
C GLY A 23 -0.02 -17.96 -20.86
N TYR A 24 0.61 -19.00 -20.32
CA TYR A 24 1.17 -18.98 -18.97
C TYR A 24 2.33 -17.98 -18.83
N VAL A 25 3.28 -17.97 -19.79
CA VAL A 25 4.41 -17.03 -19.81
C VAL A 25 3.94 -15.59 -19.97
N GLN A 26 2.93 -15.33 -20.80
CA GLN A 26 2.30 -13.99 -20.89
C GLN A 26 1.74 -13.57 -19.53
N PHE A 27 0.96 -14.46 -18.91
CA PHE A 27 0.22 -14.15 -17.70
C PHE A 27 1.10 -13.99 -16.47
N ARG A 28 2.02 -14.93 -16.22
CA ARG A 28 2.88 -14.95 -15.03
C ARG A 28 4.23 -14.29 -15.24
N GLY A 29 4.76 -14.33 -16.46
CA GLY A 29 6.04 -13.70 -16.82
C GLY A 29 5.86 -12.23 -17.15
N PHE A 30 5.42 -11.94 -18.38
CA PHE A 30 5.38 -10.57 -18.91
C PHE A 30 4.48 -9.62 -18.12
N ASN A 31 3.28 -10.04 -17.70
CA ASN A 31 2.41 -9.14 -16.93
C ASN A 31 2.98 -8.81 -15.53
N SER A 32 3.73 -9.72 -14.92
CA SER A 32 4.44 -9.43 -13.65
C SER A 32 5.61 -8.48 -13.88
N LEU A 33 6.34 -8.66 -14.99
CA LEU A 33 7.43 -7.76 -15.38
C LEU A 33 6.94 -6.33 -15.65
N ALA A 34 5.70 -6.13 -16.09
CA ALA A 34 5.12 -4.81 -16.30
C ALA A 34 5.21 -3.93 -15.03
N ILE A 35 4.92 -4.51 -13.85
CA ILE A 35 5.00 -3.80 -12.57
C ILE A 35 6.47 -3.53 -12.22
N LEU A 36 7.34 -4.52 -12.38
CA LEU A 36 8.78 -4.38 -12.10
C LEU A 36 9.41 -3.29 -12.97
N PHE A 37 9.10 -3.27 -14.27
CA PHE A 37 9.59 -2.29 -15.23
C PHE A 37 9.02 -0.90 -14.94
N ALA A 38 7.75 -0.80 -14.51
CA ALA A 38 7.17 0.48 -14.08
C ALA A 38 7.86 1.04 -12.82
N VAL A 39 8.17 0.19 -11.83
CA VAL A 39 8.92 0.59 -10.63
C VAL A 39 10.36 0.99 -10.98
N TRP A 40 11.01 0.24 -11.88
CA TRP A 40 12.34 0.60 -12.36
C TRP A 40 12.33 1.94 -13.11
N ALA A 41 11.36 2.15 -14.00
CA ALA A 41 11.15 3.41 -14.71
C ALA A 41 10.95 4.60 -13.75
N LEU A 42 10.16 4.42 -12.69
CA LEU A 42 9.98 5.40 -11.63
C LEU A 42 11.30 5.76 -10.93
N ALA A 43 12.05 4.74 -10.50
CA ALA A 43 13.31 4.91 -9.80
C ALA A 43 14.35 5.61 -10.69
N SER A 44 14.48 5.19 -11.95
CA SER A 44 15.40 5.78 -12.92
C SER A 44 15.03 7.21 -13.31
N ALA A 45 13.74 7.51 -13.51
CA ALA A 45 13.29 8.86 -13.86
C ALA A 45 13.50 9.85 -12.72
N THR A 46 13.15 9.46 -11.48
CA THR A 46 13.28 10.34 -10.30
C THR A 46 14.74 10.51 -9.87
N GLY A 47 15.55 9.45 -9.99
CA GLY A 47 17.00 9.51 -9.78
C GLY A 47 17.67 10.52 -10.70
N PHE A 48 17.40 10.44 -12.01
CA PHE A 48 17.91 11.43 -12.96
C PHE A 48 17.37 12.84 -12.70
N ALA A 49 16.05 13.00 -12.55
CA ALA A 49 15.45 14.33 -12.48
C ALA A 49 15.83 15.12 -11.22
N ARG A 50 16.10 14.43 -10.10
CA ARG A 50 16.27 15.07 -8.79
C ARG A 50 17.53 14.65 -8.05
N ALA A 51 17.88 13.36 -8.04
CA ALA A 51 19.08 12.94 -7.33
C ALA A 51 20.36 13.43 -8.02
N ASP A 52 20.38 13.50 -9.36
CA ASP A 52 21.54 14.07 -10.08
C ASP A 52 21.63 15.60 -9.92
N GLU A 53 20.51 16.29 -9.69
CA GLU A 53 20.51 17.71 -9.33
C GLU A 53 21.06 17.94 -7.93
N GLU A 54 20.59 17.17 -6.94
CA GLU A 54 21.05 17.27 -5.54
C GLU A 54 22.57 17.01 -5.43
N LYS A 55 23.13 16.19 -6.32
CA LYS A 55 24.57 15.91 -6.39
C LYS A 55 25.39 16.93 -7.19
N GLY A 56 24.76 17.96 -7.78
CA GLY A 56 25.43 18.94 -8.65
C GLY A 56 25.89 18.38 -10.00
N LEU A 57 25.53 17.15 -10.36
CA LEU A 57 25.93 16.53 -11.64
C LEU A 57 25.28 17.25 -12.82
N VAL A 58 24.03 17.66 -12.67
CA VAL A 58 23.30 18.42 -13.69
C VAL A 58 23.95 19.77 -13.96
N GLU A 59 24.46 20.45 -12.94
CA GLU A 59 25.15 21.74 -13.08
C GLU A 59 26.48 21.58 -13.81
N SER A 60 27.24 20.54 -13.46
CA SER A 60 28.48 20.16 -14.13
C SER A 60 28.25 19.84 -15.62
N GLU A 61 27.22 19.07 -15.94
CA GLU A 61 26.88 18.74 -17.33
C GLU A 61 26.42 19.98 -18.12
N LEU A 62 25.63 20.87 -17.52
CA LEU A 62 25.20 22.11 -18.17
C LEU A 62 26.37 23.10 -18.38
N ALA A 63 27.38 23.07 -17.51
CA ALA A 63 28.59 23.89 -17.66
C ALA A 63 29.42 23.51 -18.90
N THR A 64 29.27 22.27 -19.42
CA THR A 64 29.91 21.84 -20.67
C THR A 64 29.29 22.47 -21.94
N GLY A 65 28.23 23.27 -21.80
CA GLY A 65 27.49 23.88 -22.92
C GLY A 65 26.35 23.01 -23.46
N THR A 66 26.08 21.86 -22.83
CA THR A 66 24.96 20.99 -23.20
C THR A 66 23.63 21.69 -22.92
N SER A 67 22.71 21.71 -23.89
CA SER A 67 21.38 22.30 -23.66
C SER A 67 20.53 21.44 -22.71
N ARG A 68 19.63 22.08 -21.94
CA ARG A 68 18.71 21.39 -21.02
C ARG A 68 17.85 20.33 -21.69
N VAL A 69 17.43 20.57 -22.93
CA VAL A 69 16.62 19.63 -23.71
C VAL A 69 17.47 18.45 -24.17
N ALA A 70 18.71 18.70 -24.61
CA ALA A 70 19.65 17.64 -24.98
C ALA A 70 19.99 16.74 -23.78
N LEU A 71 20.13 17.32 -22.59
CA LEU A 71 20.33 16.57 -21.34
C LEU A 71 19.16 15.63 -21.03
N VAL A 72 17.92 16.11 -21.10
CA VAL A 72 16.75 15.24 -20.88
C VAL A 72 16.64 14.19 -21.98
N GLY A 73 16.87 14.57 -23.24
CA GLY A 73 16.83 13.66 -24.38
C GLY A 73 17.85 12.53 -24.29
N SER A 74 19.10 12.81 -23.92
CA SER A 74 20.15 11.80 -23.77
C SER A 74 19.79 10.77 -22.68
N ARG A 75 19.14 11.21 -21.60
CA ARG A 75 18.76 10.36 -20.47
C ARG A 75 17.52 9.51 -20.76
N VAL A 76 16.55 10.07 -21.47
CA VAL A 76 15.42 9.30 -22.03
C VAL A 76 15.93 8.23 -22.99
N LEU A 77 16.88 8.57 -23.87
CA LEU A 77 17.47 7.63 -24.82
C LEU A 77 18.28 6.53 -24.11
N ALA A 78 19.11 6.89 -23.13
CA ALA A 78 19.87 5.94 -22.34
C ALA A 78 18.96 4.95 -21.60
N PHE A 79 17.88 5.45 -20.99
CA PHE A 79 16.88 4.59 -20.36
C PHE A 79 16.16 3.71 -21.39
N ALA A 80 15.79 4.24 -22.56
CA ALA A 80 15.16 3.47 -23.62
C ALA A 80 16.03 2.29 -24.10
N ILE A 81 17.34 2.52 -24.27
CA ILE A 81 18.30 1.47 -24.62
C ILE A 81 18.38 0.42 -23.52
N GLY A 82 18.58 0.84 -22.27
CA GLY A 82 18.63 -0.08 -21.12
C GLY A 82 17.35 -0.90 -20.98
N LEU A 83 16.19 -0.27 -21.17
CA LEU A 83 14.88 -0.91 -21.11
C LEU A 83 14.69 -1.93 -22.24
N ALA A 84 15.10 -1.61 -23.46
CA ALA A 84 15.05 -2.52 -24.59
C ALA A 84 15.96 -3.74 -24.39
N VAL A 85 17.18 -3.53 -23.90
CA VAL A 85 18.11 -4.62 -23.56
C VAL A 85 17.52 -5.50 -22.46
N ALA A 86 17.00 -4.93 -21.38
CA ALA A 86 16.39 -5.69 -20.29
C ALA A 86 15.17 -6.50 -20.75
N ALA A 87 14.30 -5.91 -21.58
CA ALA A 87 13.14 -6.61 -22.14
C ALA A 87 13.55 -7.75 -23.09
N ALA A 88 14.57 -7.53 -23.93
CA ALA A 88 15.11 -8.55 -24.81
C ALA A 88 15.75 -9.71 -24.02
N MET A 89 16.51 -9.40 -22.97
CA MET A 89 17.08 -10.41 -22.07
C MET A 89 15.99 -11.20 -21.34
N ALA A 90 14.94 -10.54 -20.86
CA ALA A 90 13.79 -11.21 -20.25
C ALA A 90 13.08 -12.14 -21.24
N GLY A 91 12.84 -11.66 -22.47
CA GLY A 91 12.27 -12.47 -23.56
C GLY A 91 13.14 -13.70 -23.87
N MET A 92 14.46 -13.51 -23.99
CA MET A 92 15.40 -14.61 -24.21
C MET A 92 15.39 -15.60 -23.04
N ALA A 93 15.36 -15.13 -21.80
CA ALA A 93 15.29 -15.99 -20.62
C ALA A 93 14.02 -16.85 -20.60
N PHE A 94 12.87 -16.31 -21.02
CA PHE A 94 11.64 -17.10 -21.15
C PHE A 94 11.73 -18.13 -22.28
N VAL A 95 12.31 -17.79 -23.42
CA VAL A 95 12.52 -18.74 -24.52
C VAL A 95 13.42 -19.89 -24.08
N LEU A 96 14.53 -19.60 -23.41
CA LEU A 96 15.46 -20.60 -22.88
C LEU A 96 14.81 -21.44 -21.77
N GLY A 97 14.09 -20.79 -20.86
CA GLY A 97 13.39 -21.47 -19.78
C GLY A 97 12.34 -22.44 -20.30
N VAL A 98 11.59 -22.09 -21.33
CA VAL A 98 10.60 -23.00 -21.92
C VAL A 98 11.21 -24.09 -22.78
N ALA A 99 12.30 -23.80 -23.51
CA ALA A 99 13.06 -24.82 -24.21
C ALA A 99 13.59 -25.91 -23.26
N SER A 100 13.97 -25.55 -22.02
CA SER A 100 14.39 -26.52 -21.00
C SER A 100 13.29 -27.49 -20.56
N GLY A 101 12.02 -27.12 -20.76
CA GLY A 101 10.85 -27.99 -20.55
C GLY A 101 10.44 -28.81 -21.78
N ASN A 102 11.26 -28.83 -22.85
CA ASN A 102 10.93 -29.43 -24.15
C ASN A 102 9.66 -28.86 -24.81
N GLU A 103 9.31 -27.62 -24.48
CA GLU A 103 8.20 -26.90 -25.09
C GLU A 103 8.71 -25.72 -25.92
N SER A 104 7.85 -25.17 -26.78
CA SER A 104 8.20 -24.01 -27.60
C SER A 104 7.00 -23.13 -27.90
N PHE A 105 7.27 -21.86 -28.19
CA PHE A 105 6.30 -20.91 -28.71
C PHE A 105 6.96 -19.98 -29.72
N GLU A 106 6.13 -19.31 -30.51
CA GLU A 106 6.57 -18.47 -31.62
C GLU A 106 7.44 -17.30 -31.13
N ARG A 107 8.69 -17.26 -31.60
CA ARG A 107 9.68 -16.25 -31.19
C ARG A 107 9.28 -14.82 -31.57
N GLY A 108 8.57 -14.64 -32.68
CA GLY A 108 8.05 -13.34 -33.12
C GLY A 108 7.12 -12.71 -32.08
N ARG A 109 6.21 -13.50 -31.48
CA ARG A 109 5.30 -13.05 -30.43
C ARG A 109 6.03 -12.60 -29.15
N VAL A 110 7.22 -13.15 -28.89
CA VAL A 110 8.09 -12.72 -27.77
C VAL A 110 8.63 -11.34 -28.00
N VAL A 111 9.05 -11.05 -29.23
CA VAL A 111 9.52 -9.71 -29.63
C VAL A 111 8.38 -8.71 -29.49
N GLU A 112 7.16 -9.07 -29.90
CA GLU A 112 5.97 -8.23 -29.71
C GLU A 112 5.67 -7.95 -28.23
N ALA A 113 5.72 -8.96 -27.36
CA ALA A 113 5.52 -8.76 -25.92
C ALA A 113 6.62 -7.93 -25.27
N ALA A 114 7.88 -8.15 -25.67
CA ALA A 114 9.01 -7.34 -25.22
C ALA A 114 8.87 -5.88 -25.68
N ALA A 115 8.47 -5.65 -26.93
CA ALA A 115 8.21 -4.31 -27.46
C ALA A 115 7.09 -3.61 -26.67
N ASN A 116 5.97 -4.30 -26.41
CA ASN A 116 4.87 -3.77 -25.61
C ASN A 116 5.31 -3.42 -24.19
N LEU A 117 6.17 -4.24 -23.58
CA LEU A 117 6.76 -3.99 -22.27
C LEU A 117 7.67 -2.75 -22.27
N VAL A 118 8.48 -2.57 -23.32
CA VAL A 118 9.30 -1.36 -23.52
C VAL A 118 8.42 -0.12 -23.65
N ALA A 119 7.35 -0.17 -24.46
CA ALA A 119 6.44 0.95 -24.63
C ALA A 119 5.77 1.37 -23.30
N LEU A 120 5.34 0.41 -22.48
CA LEU A 120 4.83 0.68 -21.14
C LEU A 120 5.89 1.31 -20.23
N GLY A 121 7.11 0.76 -20.20
CA GLY A 121 8.19 1.27 -19.37
C GLY A 121 8.58 2.71 -19.75
N LEU A 122 8.61 3.04 -21.04
CA LEU A 122 8.84 4.41 -21.53
C LEU A 122 7.72 5.36 -21.12
N ALA A 123 6.45 4.93 -21.21
CA ALA A 123 5.32 5.74 -20.76
C ALA A 123 5.42 6.04 -19.25
N CYS A 124 5.69 5.01 -18.44
CA CYS A 124 5.89 5.16 -16.99
C CYS A 124 7.10 6.05 -16.66
N TYR A 125 8.19 5.94 -17.42
CA TYR A 125 9.37 6.80 -17.27
C TYR A 125 9.04 8.26 -17.55
N GLY A 126 8.41 8.55 -18.70
CA GLY A 126 8.02 9.91 -19.08
C GLY A 126 7.06 10.56 -18.07
N ILE A 127 6.05 9.82 -17.60
CA ILE A 127 5.13 10.30 -16.56
C ILE A 127 5.88 10.61 -15.25
N SER A 128 6.75 9.70 -14.81
CA SER A 128 7.54 9.87 -13.58
C SER A 128 8.49 11.05 -13.68
N LEU A 129 9.10 11.23 -14.86
CA LEU A 129 9.99 12.33 -15.16
C LEU A 129 9.22 13.65 -15.08
N LEU A 130 8.06 13.75 -15.73
CA LEU A 130 7.18 14.93 -15.70
C LEU A 130 6.78 15.29 -14.27
N VAL A 131 6.26 14.34 -13.50
CA VAL A 131 5.85 14.58 -12.10
C VAL A 131 7.04 15.08 -11.28
N SER A 132 8.23 14.51 -11.50
CA SER A 132 9.45 14.94 -10.81
C SER A 132 9.80 16.41 -11.10
N GLN A 133 9.54 16.93 -12.30
CA GLN A 133 9.76 18.34 -12.62
C GLN A 133 8.79 19.28 -11.89
N LEU A 134 7.56 18.82 -11.65
CA LEU A 134 6.50 19.62 -11.02
C LEU A 134 6.69 19.73 -9.50
N THR A 135 7.25 18.71 -8.86
CA THR A 135 7.38 18.63 -7.40
C THR A 135 8.78 18.95 -6.89
N ALA A 136 8.90 19.35 -5.62
CA ALA A 136 10.19 19.50 -4.95
C ALA A 136 10.94 18.16 -4.83
N ALA A 137 12.28 18.22 -4.89
CA ALA A 137 13.15 17.04 -4.92
C ALA A 137 12.81 16.00 -3.84
N ARG A 138 12.67 16.44 -2.58
CA ARG A 138 12.28 15.60 -1.43
C ARG A 138 10.95 14.83 -1.56
N PHE A 139 10.05 15.28 -2.43
CA PHE A 139 8.73 14.67 -2.65
C PHE A 139 8.59 14.00 -4.03
N ALA A 140 9.56 14.15 -4.93
CA ALA A 140 9.43 13.74 -6.33
C ALA A 140 9.15 12.25 -6.49
N THR A 141 9.96 11.38 -5.89
CA THR A 141 9.75 9.93 -5.95
C THR A 141 8.41 9.52 -5.35
N ALA A 142 8.00 10.13 -4.23
CA ALA A 142 6.73 9.83 -3.58
C ALA A 142 5.53 10.26 -4.44
N ALA A 143 5.59 11.46 -5.03
CA ALA A 143 4.53 11.97 -5.89
C ALA A 143 4.43 11.17 -7.20
N ALA A 144 5.55 10.91 -7.87
CA ALA A 144 5.59 10.10 -9.09
C ALA A 144 5.11 8.67 -8.82
N GLY A 145 5.55 8.07 -7.72
CA GLY A 145 5.09 6.76 -7.28
C GLY A 145 3.60 6.72 -6.98
N ALA A 146 3.06 7.73 -6.29
CA ALA A 146 1.63 7.84 -6.02
C ALA A 146 0.81 7.97 -7.30
N VAL A 147 1.28 8.75 -8.28
CA VAL A 147 0.61 8.89 -9.59
C VAL A 147 0.61 7.56 -10.34
N LEU A 148 1.75 6.88 -10.48
CA LEU A 148 1.79 5.58 -11.16
C LEU A 148 0.96 4.52 -10.44
N LEU A 149 1.00 4.49 -9.11
CA LEU A 149 0.20 3.57 -8.31
C LEU A 149 -1.30 3.84 -8.49
N ALA A 150 -1.71 5.11 -8.51
CA ALA A 150 -3.08 5.49 -8.78
C ALA A 150 -3.52 5.08 -10.19
N LEU A 151 -2.69 5.29 -11.22
CA LEU A 151 -2.98 4.85 -12.59
C LEU A 151 -3.06 3.32 -12.69
N PHE A 152 -2.20 2.60 -11.98
CA PHE A 152 -2.26 1.14 -11.90
C PHE A 152 -3.56 0.66 -11.27
N PHE A 153 -3.92 1.19 -10.10
CA PHE A 153 -5.17 0.83 -9.44
C PHE A 153 -6.39 1.28 -10.23
N LEU A 154 -6.34 2.41 -10.93
CA LEU A 154 -7.41 2.86 -11.79
C LEU A 154 -7.75 1.81 -12.86
N ASN A 155 -6.74 1.21 -13.49
CA ASN A 155 -6.94 0.12 -14.44
C ASN A 155 -7.43 -1.16 -13.73
N SER A 156 -6.74 -1.58 -12.67
CA SER A 156 -7.02 -2.83 -11.95
C SER A 156 -8.41 -2.85 -11.32
N LEU A 157 -8.81 -1.78 -10.64
CA LEU A 157 -10.12 -1.65 -9.98
C LEU A 157 -11.27 -1.46 -10.97
N SER A 158 -11.00 -0.97 -12.18
CA SER A 158 -12.04 -0.85 -13.22
C SER A 158 -12.63 -2.18 -13.68
N ARG A 159 -11.92 -3.29 -13.42
CA ARG A 159 -12.43 -4.65 -13.68
C ARG A 159 -13.52 -5.08 -12.69
N VAL A 160 -13.52 -4.47 -11.50
CA VAL A 160 -14.46 -4.79 -10.41
C VAL A 160 -15.57 -3.73 -10.32
N PHE A 161 -15.21 -2.45 -10.51
CA PHE A 161 -16.13 -1.33 -10.37
C PHE A 161 -16.43 -0.68 -11.73
N SER A 162 -17.66 -0.83 -12.21
CA SER A 162 -18.09 -0.32 -13.52
C SER A 162 -17.96 1.19 -13.69
N TRP A 163 -18.10 1.98 -12.62
CA TRP A 163 -17.97 3.44 -12.68
C TRP A 163 -16.54 3.93 -13.01
N LEU A 164 -15.52 3.11 -12.74
CA LEU A 164 -14.12 3.39 -13.12
C LEU A 164 -13.82 3.05 -14.58
N SER A 165 -14.75 2.38 -15.30
CA SER A 165 -14.52 1.92 -16.68
C SER A 165 -14.31 3.06 -17.68
N THR A 166 -14.86 4.25 -17.44
CA THR A 166 -14.59 5.45 -18.24
C THR A 166 -13.21 6.03 -17.96
N TRP A 167 -12.78 5.99 -16.71
CA TRP A 167 -11.52 6.60 -16.27
C TRP A 167 -10.30 5.74 -16.56
N ARG A 168 -10.46 4.41 -16.71
CA ARG A 168 -9.35 3.47 -17.00
C ARG A 168 -8.56 3.82 -18.26
N TRP A 169 -9.15 4.55 -19.21
CA TRP A 169 -8.48 4.98 -20.44
C TRP A 169 -7.37 6.00 -20.21
N LEU A 170 -7.31 6.63 -19.04
CA LEU A 170 -6.20 7.49 -18.63
C LEU A 170 -4.95 6.68 -18.24
N SER A 171 -5.12 5.40 -17.88
CA SER A 171 -4.04 4.56 -17.38
C SER A 171 -3.21 3.96 -18.52
N PRO A 172 -1.87 4.14 -18.54
CA PRO A 172 -1.00 3.46 -19.50
C PRO A 172 -1.09 1.94 -19.37
N PHE A 173 -1.35 1.42 -18.16
CA PHE A 173 -1.51 -0.01 -17.92
C PHE A 173 -2.71 -0.61 -18.69
N ARG A 174 -3.73 0.20 -19.02
CA ARG A 174 -4.86 -0.29 -19.81
C ARG A 174 -4.45 -0.64 -21.25
N TYR A 175 -3.61 0.20 -21.85
CA TYR A 175 -3.12 0.02 -23.22
C TYR A 175 -2.14 -1.16 -23.30
N TYR A 176 -1.34 -1.36 -22.26
CA TYR A 176 -0.51 -2.56 -22.14
C TYR A 176 -1.37 -3.83 -22.08
N ASP A 177 -2.43 -3.82 -21.27
CA ASP A 177 -3.34 -4.95 -21.07
C ASP A 177 -4.15 -5.33 -22.34
N LEU A 178 -4.24 -4.46 -23.33
CA LEU A 178 -4.91 -4.74 -24.62
C LEU A 178 -4.08 -5.67 -25.52
N SER A 179 -2.76 -5.73 -25.31
CA SER A 179 -1.84 -6.50 -26.14
C SER A 179 -1.38 -7.75 -25.40
N GLN A 180 -1.83 -8.91 -25.87
CA GLN A 180 -1.42 -10.22 -25.36
C GLN A 180 -0.95 -11.13 -26.51
N PRO A 181 0.21 -10.85 -27.11
CA PRO A 181 0.62 -11.48 -28.37
C PRO A 181 1.02 -12.96 -28.22
N LEU A 182 1.57 -13.39 -27.08
CA LEU A 182 2.11 -14.75 -26.88
C LEU A 182 1.11 -15.89 -27.10
N PRO A 183 -0.05 -15.95 -26.40
CA PRO A 183 -0.99 -17.06 -26.54
C PRO A 183 -1.55 -17.16 -27.96
N GLN A 184 -1.89 -18.37 -28.39
CA GLN A 184 -2.48 -18.62 -29.71
C GLN A 184 -3.80 -17.84 -29.87
N GLY A 185 -3.92 -17.07 -30.96
CA GLY A 185 -5.03 -16.14 -31.19
C GLY A 185 -4.88 -14.78 -30.48
N GLY A 186 -3.81 -14.60 -29.71
CA GLY A 186 -3.37 -13.32 -29.19
C GLY A 186 -2.74 -12.46 -30.28
N GLN A 187 -2.85 -11.13 -30.12
CA GLN A 187 -2.32 -10.13 -31.04
C GLN A 187 -1.76 -8.93 -30.27
N LEU A 188 -0.82 -8.22 -30.90
CA LEU A 188 -0.41 -6.90 -30.48
C LEU A 188 -1.41 -5.86 -31.04
N ASP A 189 -2.09 -5.14 -30.16
CA ASP A 189 -2.93 -4.02 -30.56
C ASP A 189 -2.02 -2.84 -30.93
N VAL A 190 -1.80 -2.67 -32.23
CA VAL A 190 -0.95 -1.60 -32.78
C VAL A 190 -1.41 -0.22 -32.34
N ARG A 191 -2.73 0.00 -32.19
CA ARG A 191 -3.25 1.30 -31.74
C ARG A 191 -2.88 1.55 -30.29
N ALA A 192 -3.10 0.57 -29.42
CA ALA A 192 -2.74 0.68 -28.01
C ALA A 192 -1.23 0.87 -27.81
N PHE A 193 -0.43 0.15 -28.60
CA PHE A 193 1.02 0.28 -28.62
C PHE A 193 1.48 1.70 -29.03
N LEU A 194 0.91 2.24 -30.11
CA LEU A 194 1.19 3.62 -30.55
C LEU A 194 0.74 4.65 -29.52
N VAL A 195 -0.38 4.42 -28.83
CA VAL A 195 -0.82 5.31 -27.74
C VAL A 195 0.18 5.30 -26.57
N LEU A 196 0.75 4.15 -26.19
CA LEU A 196 1.80 4.10 -25.18
C LEU A 196 3.04 4.90 -25.58
N LEU A 197 3.49 4.77 -26.82
CA LEU A 197 4.61 5.57 -27.35
C LEU A 197 4.25 7.06 -27.40
N GLY A 198 3.02 7.40 -27.74
CA GLY A 198 2.51 8.77 -27.70
C GLY A 198 2.52 9.36 -26.28
N ILE A 199 2.09 8.59 -25.27
CA ILE A 199 2.15 8.99 -23.86
C ILE A 199 3.61 9.22 -23.45
N ALA A 200 4.52 8.30 -23.81
CA ALA A 200 5.94 8.43 -23.50
C ALA A 200 6.54 9.71 -24.10
N LEU A 201 6.26 9.97 -25.39
CA LEU A 201 6.72 11.15 -26.10
C LEU A 201 6.18 12.44 -25.46
N VAL A 202 4.85 12.54 -25.31
CA VAL A 202 4.20 13.74 -24.76
C VAL A 202 4.65 14.03 -23.33
N ALA A 203 4.71 13.00 -22.46
CA ALA A 203 5.13 13.19 -21.08
C ALA A 203 6.61 13.57 -20.97
N SER A 204 7.49 12.97 -21.80
CA SER A 204 8.91 13.31 -21.81
C SER A 204 9.17 14.71 -22.39
N SER A 205 8.47 15.10 -23.45
CA SER A 205 8.54 16.46 -24.01
C SER A 205 8.01 17.50 -23.01
N ALA A 206 6.91 17.21 -22.32
CA ALA A 206 6.39 18.08 -21.26
C ALA A 206 7.38 18.18 -20.10
N ALA A 207 8.07 17.10 -19.74
CA ALA A 207 9.11 17.11 -18.73
C ALA A 207 10.32 17.96 -19.17
N ALA A 208 10.79 17.82 -20.41
CA ALA A 208 11.87 18.63 -20.96
C ALA A 208 11.52 20.12 -20.98
N PHE A 209 10.28 20.45 -21.36
CA PHE A 209 9.76 21.81 -21.35
C PHE A 209 9.66 22.39 -19.91
N ALA A 210 9.16 21.59 -18.96
CA ALA A 210 9.12 21.99 -17.55
C ALA A 210 10.52 22.21 -16.98
N PHE A 211 11.50 21.38 -17.37
CA PHE A 211 12.91 21.53 -16.99
C PHE A 211 13.56 22.78 -17.59
N TRP A 212 13.20 23.13 -18.83
CA TRP A 212 13.66 24.36 -19.48
C TRP A 212 13.12 25.62 -18.79
N ARG A 213 11.86 25.60 -18.35
CA ARG A 213 11.22 26.75 -17.69
C ARG A 213 11.56 26.92 -16.21
N ARG A 214 11.96 25.86 -15.49
CA ARG A 214 12.24 25.96 -14.06
C ARG A 214 13.69 26.34 -13.78
N ASP A 215 13.91 27.00 -12.64
CA ASP A 215 15.24 27.17 -12.10
C ASP A 215 15.82 25.83 -11.62
N LEU A 216 17.14 25.69 -11.68
CA LEU A 216 17.85 24.50 -11.14
C LEU A 216 17.62 24.41 -9.63
N GLY A 217 17.41 23.19 -9.12
CA GLY A 217 16.99 22.95 -7.73
C GLY A 217 15.55 23.37 -7.39
N GLY A 218 14.90 24.16 -8.23
CA GLY A 218 13.52 24.59 -8.07
C GLY A 218 12.49 23.51 -8.45
N ALA A 219 11.28 23.64 -7.89
CA ALA A 219 10.08 22.96 -8.37
C ALA A 219 9.21 23.94 -9.15
N LEU A 220 8.54 23.47 -10.22
CA LEU A 220 7.58 24.30 -10.94
C LEU A 220 6.37 24.64 -10.06
N VAL A 221 5.88 23.67 -9.27
CA VAL A 221 4.85 23.88 -8.26
C VAL A 221 5.51 24.14 -6.91
N ARG A 222 5.61 25.41 -6.53
CA ARG A 222 6.12 25.81 -5.21
C ARG A 222 5.00 25.66 -4.18
N VAL A 223 5.08 24.62 -3.35
CA VAL A 223 4.23 24.52 -2.17
C VAL A 223 4.80 25.48 -1.11
N PRO A 224 4.06 26.53 -0.70
CA PRO A 224 4.56 27.48 0.29
C PRO A 224 4.75 26.74 1.61
N MET A 225 6.00 26.55 2.00
CA MET A 225 6.31 26.02 3.32
C MET A 225 6.43 27.21 4.26
N ARG A 226 5.52 27.32 5.24
CA ARG A 226 5.68 28.27 6.34
C ARG A 226 6.90 27.85 7.15
N ALA A 227 8.06 28.46 6.86
CA ALA A 227 9.19 28.41 7.76
C ALA A 227 8.82 29.26 8.99
N GLY A 228 8.71 28.60 10.14
CA GLY A 228 8.67 29.33 11.41
C GLY A 228 10.03 29.99 11.67
N PRO A 229 10.09 31.00 12.56
CA PRO A 229 11.36 31.56 12.98
C PRO A 229 12.27 30.44 13.51
N PRO A 230 13.58 30.44 13.17
CA PRO A 230 14.50 29.43 13.65
C PRO A 230 14.51 29.45 15.17
N ARG A 231 14.31 28.28 15.78
CA ARG A 231 14.39 28.10 17.23
C ARG A 231 15.74 27.48 17.54
N TYR A 232 16.57 28.22 18.26
CA TYR A 232 17.89 27.77 18.74
C TYR A 232 17.82 27.15 20.13
N GLU A 233 16.63 27.08 20.72
CA GLU A 233 16.42 26.55 22.06
C GLU A 233 16.45 25.01 22.02
N PRO A 234 17.33 24.36 22.82
CA PRO A 234 17.40 22.91 22.87
C PRO A 234 16.07 22.34 23.36
N SER A 235 15.59 21.28 22.71
CA SER A 235 14.33 20.67 23.14
C SER A 235 14.49 20.00 24.50
N THR A 236 13.67 20.41 25.47
CA THR A 236 13.65 19.86 26.84
C THR A 236 12.99 18.48 26.96
N SER A 237 12.46 17.96 25.86
CA SER A 237 11.72 16.69 25.84
C SER A 237 12.66 15.49 26.05
N PRO A 238 12.42 14.63 27.05
CA PRO A 238 13.26 13.45 27.35
C PRO A 238 13.32 12.45 26.18
N TRP A 239 12.29 12.42 25.33
CA TRP A 239 12.14 11.47 24.24
C TRP A 239 13.22 11.60 23.17
N TRP A 240 13.84 12.79 23.02
CA TRP A 240 14.89 13.03 22.02
C TRP A 240 16.24 12.43 22.37
N ARG A 241 16.41 11.98 23.63
CA ARG A 241 17.61 11.24 24.07
C ARG A 241 17.68 9.87 23.39
N TYR A 242 16.56 9.31 22.96
CA TYR A 242 16.51 8.03 22.26
C TYR A 242 16.71 8.23 20.74
N PRO A 243 17.84 7.75 20.18
CA PRO A 243 18.17 7.95 18.76
C PRO A 243 17.09 7.42 17.80
N VAL A 244 16.53 6.24 18.12
CA VAL A 244 15.50 5.60 17.29
C VAL A 244 14.23 6.46 17.18
N LEU A 245 13.77 7.02 18.31
CA LEU A 245 12.58 7.88 18.35
C LEU A 245 12.80 9.17 17.54
N ARG A 246 14.00 9.76 17.66
CA ARG A 246 14.40 10.92 16.85
C ARG A 246 14.37 10.58 15.36
N GLY A 247 15.00 9.48 14.95
CA GLY A 247 15.03 9.03 13.56
C GLY A 247 13.64 8.74 12.97
N VAL A 248 12.74 8.13 13.74
CA VAL A 248 11.34 7.92 13.34
C VAL A 248 10.59 9.26 13.20
N TYR A 249 10.79 10.20 14.13
CA TYR A 249 10.13 11.50 14.11
C TYR A 249 10.58 12.42 12.96
N GLU A 250 11.89 12.43 12.66
CA GLU A 250 12.43 13.13 11.50
C GLU A 250 11.74 12.67 10.21
N ARG A 251 11.42 11.37 10.14
CA ARG A 251 10.80 10.73 8.98
C ARG A 251 9.28 10.57 9.10
N ARG A 252 8.63 11.21 10.08
CA ARG A 252 7.21 10.98 10.43
C ARG A 252 6.26 11.09 9.24
N LEU A 253 6.48 12.04 8.33
CA LEU A 253 5.61 12.19 7.15
C LEU A 253 5.75 11.00 6.20
N GLY A 254 6.96 10.49 6.02
CA GLY A 254 7.19 9.26 5.25
C GLY A 254 6.58 8.04 5.93
N VAL A 255 6.75 7.90 7.25
CA VAL A 255 6.15 6.81 8.04
C VAL A 255 4.63 6.85 7.98
N LEU A 256 4.02 8.04 8.12
CA LEU A 256 2.57 8.23 8.00
C LEU A 256 2.08 7.90 6.59
N ALA A 257 2.78 8.36 5.55
CA ALA A 257 2.41 8.08 4.16
C ALA A 257 2.48 6.58 3.85
N TRP A 258 3.55 5.89 4.26
CA TRP A 258 3.68 4.44 4.11
C TRP A 258 2.61 3.70 4.91
N SER A 259 2.37 4.09 6.16
CA SER A 259 1.36 3.46 7.01
C SER A 259 -0.05 3.63 6.42
N ALA A 260 -0.38 4.82 5.93
CA ALA A 260 -1.67 5.10 5.29
C ALA A 260 -1.81 4.33 3.96
N GLY A 261 -0.76 4.29 3.14
CA GLY A 261 -0.76 3.56 1.87
C GLY A 261 -0.95 2.05 2.07
N VAL A 262 -0.19 1.44 2.98
CA VAL A 262 -0.32 0.02 3.32
C VAL A 262 -1.67 -0.28 3.98
N ALA A 263 -2.18 0.59 4.85
CA ALA A 263 -3.52 0.44 5.43
C ALA A 263 -4.62 0.50 4.37
N ALA A 264 -4.59 1.48 3.47
CA ALA A 264 -5.54 1.60 2.38
C ALA A 264 -5.53 0.35 1.48
N LEU A 265 -4.33 -0.16 1.18
CA LEU A 265 -4.18 -1.40 0.42
C LEU A 265 -4.71 -2.61 1.19
N ALA A 266 -4.49 -2.70 2.51
CA ALA A 266 -5.02 -3.77 3.35
C ALA A 266 -6.56 -3.80 3.32
N VAL A 267 -7.20 -2.63 3.45
CA VAL A 267 -8.67 -2.49 3.31
C VAL A 267 -9.14 -2.98 1.94
N LEU A 268 -8.43 -2.58 0.88
CA LEU A 268 -8.74 -3.00 -0.49
C LEU A 268 -8.68 -4.53 -0.63
N PHE A 269 -7.60 -5.17 -0.17
CA PHE A 269 -7.46 -6.62 -0.23
C PHE A 269 -8.55 -7.35 0.55
N VAL A 270 -8.88 -6.88 1.76
CA VAL A 270 -9.98 -7.45 2.56
C VAL A 270 -11.32 -7.35 1.84
N SER A 271 -11.58 -6.26 1.13
CA SER A 271 -12.78 -6.10 0.30
C SER A 271 -12.81 -7.11 -0.85
N LEU A 272 -11.67 -7.32 -1.51
CA LEU A 272 -11.53 -8.24 -2.64
C LEU A 272 -11.59 -9.72 -2.24
N THR A 273 -11.15 -10.08 -1.03
CA THR A 273 -11.11 -11.48 -0.58
C THR A 273 -12.46 -12.18 -0.68
N ARG A 274 -13.57 -11.50 -0.37
CA ARG A 274 -14.90 -12.11 -0.48
C ARG A 274 -15.24 -12.45 -1.93
N THR A 275 -14.92 -11.56 -2.87
CA THR A 275 -15.10 -11.80 -4.30
C THR A 275 -14.28 -13.00 -4.74
N ILE A 276 -13.02 -13.07 -4.32
CA ILE A 276 -12.12 -14.18 -4.66
C ILE A 276 -12.67 -15.51 -4.11
N VAL A 277 -13.02 -15.56 -2.83
CA VAL A 277 -13.52 -16.77 -2.16
C VAL A 277 -14.85 -17.24 -2.78
N ASN A 278 -15.80 -16.33 -3.03
CA ASN A 278 -17.07 -16.69 -3.63
C ASN A 278 -16.91 -17.30 -5.02
N VAL A 279 -15.99 -16.76 -5.83
CA VAL A 279 -15.70 -17.33 -7.15
C VAL A 279 -15.04 -18.70 -7.01
N LEU A 280 -14.16 -18.89 -6.01
CA LEU A 280 -13.47 -20.16 -5.75
C LEU A 280 -14.45 -21.28 -5.37
N LEU A 281 -15.44 -20.96 -4.53
CA LEU A 281 -16.48 -21.89 -4.10
C LEU A 281 -17.44 -22.29 -5.24
N ASN A 282 -17.56 -21.46 -6.27
CA ASN A 282 -18.41 -21.73 -7.44
C ASN A 282 -17.75 -22.65 -8.48
N ILE A 283 -16.52 -23.13 -8.27
CA ILE A 283 -15.83 -24.07 -9.17
C ILE A 283 -15.86 -25.48 -8.55
N PRO A 284 -16.66 -26.41 -9.10
CA PRO A 284 -16.78 -27.77 -8.58
C PRO A 284 -15.44 -28.51 -8.54
N ALA A 285 -14.58 -28.28 -9.54
CA ALA A 285 -13.26 -28.90 -9.65
C ALA A 285 -12.27 -28.50 -8.55
N LEU A 286 -12.51 -27.38 -7.84
CA LEU A 286 -11.63 -26.90 -6.77
C LEU A 286 -12.09 -27.35 -5.39
N LEU A 287 -13.36 -27.74 -5.22
CA LEU A 287 -13.90 -28.19 -3.94
C LEU A 287 -13.08 -29.29 -3.25
N PRO A 288 -12.49 -30.29 -3.96
CA PRO A 288 -11.64 -31.32 -3.34
C PRO A 288 -10.29 -30.78 -2.84
N TYR A 289 -9.77 -29.70 -3.44
CA TYR A 289 -8.54 -29.05 -3.00
C TYR A 289 -8.82 -28.04 -1.88
N LEU A 290 -9.99 -27.40 -1.94
CA LEU A 290 -10.46 -26.50 -0.88
C LEU A 290 -10.84 -27.27 0.37
N SER A 291 -11.31 -28.52 0.26
CA SER A 291 -11.67 -29.36 1.42
C SER A 291 -10.49 -29.60 2.37
N ILE A 292 -9.25 -29.57 1.86
CA ILE A 292 -8.01 -29.59 2.66
C ILE A 292 -7.91 -28.32 3.54
N PHE A 293 -8.35 -27.16 3.03
CA PHE A 293 -8.41 -25.88 3.76
C PHE A 293 -9.72 -25.63 4.54
N VAL A 294 -10.78 -26.40 4.26
CA VAL A 294 -12.14 -26.26 4.85
C VAL A 294 -12.16 -26.58 6.34
N HIS A 295 -11.15 -27.26 6.88
CA HIS A 295 -11.05 -27.59 8.29
C HIS A 295 -10.70 -26.38 9.21
N GLN A 296 -10.94 -25.11 8.80
CA GLN A 296 -11.63 -24.09 9.63
C GLN A 296 -11.51 -22.64 9.13
N GLN A 297 -10.65 -22.25 8.17
CA GLN A 297 -10.43 -20.81 7.87
C GLN A 297 -10.06 -20.47 6.40
N LEU A 298 -10.90 -20.83 5.42
CA LEU A 298 -10.66 -20.50 4.00
C LEU A 298 -10.47 -18.99 3.75
N TYR A 299 -11.29 -18.14 4.39
CA TYR A 299 -11.22 -16.69 4.25
C TYR A 299 -9.89 -16.11 4.78
N PRO A 300 -9.48 -16.36 6.05
CA PRO A 300 -8.16 -15.95 6.55
C PRO A 300 -6.98 -16.52 5.76
N ALA A 301 -7.06 -17.76 5.27
CA ALA A 301 -5.99 -18.37 4.48
C ALA A 301 -5.78 -17.66 3.14
N VAL A 302 -6.86 -17.40 2.40
CA VAL A 302 -6.79 -16.68 1.12
C VAL A 302 -6.32 -15.24 1.33
N LEU A 303 -6.85 -14.56 2.35
CA LEU A 303 -6.41 -13.21 2.70
C LEU A 303 -4.92 -13.18 3.07
N GLY A 304 -4.47 -14.09 3.93
CA GLY A 304 -3.07 -14.17 4.36
C GLY A 304 -2.13 -14.45 3.19
N TYR A 305 -2.45 -15.43 2.35
CA TYR A 305 -1.65 -15.77 1.17
C TYR A 305 -1.55 -14.59 0.19
N THR A 306 -2.69 -13.98 -0.16
CA THR A 306 -2.70 -12.86 -1.13
C THR A 306 -2.03 -11.61 -0.56
N TRP A 307 -2.29 -11.28 0.71
CA TRP A 307 -1.69 -10.12 1.36
C TRP A 307 -0.18 -10.26 1.53
N LEU A 308 0.31 -11.39 2.06
CA LEU A 308 1.74 -11.58 2.33
C LEU A 308 2.57 -11.56 1.04
N ASN A 309 2.03 -12.08 -0.06
CA ASN A 309 2.68 -12.03 -1.37
C ASN A 309 2.91 -10.59 -1.87
N VAL A 310 2.02 -9.66 -1.54
CA VAL A 310 2.15 -8.24 -1.91
C VAL A 310 2.93 -7.47 -0.86
N ALA A 311 2.68 -7.74 0.42
CA ALA A 311 3.34 -7.09 1.54
C ALA A 311 4.86 -7.27 1.49
N GLN A 312 5.37 -8.46 1.16
CA GLN A 312 6.82 -8.67 1.01
C GLN A 312 7.47 -7.68 0.03
N LEU A 313 6.80 -7.39 -1.10
CA LEU A 313 7.30 -6.47 -2.12
C LEU A 313 7.29 -5.03 -1.59
N LEU A 314 6.24 -4.65 -0.84
CA LEU A 314 6.14 -3.34 -0.21
C LEU A 314 7.20 -3.14 0.88
N PHE A 315 7.46 -4.15 1.71
CA PHE A 315 8.50 -4.08 2.74
C PHE A 315 9.91 -4.08 2.13
N ALA A 316 10.13 -4.81 1.03
CA ALA A 316 11.37 -4.71 0.27
C ALA A 316 11.55 -3.29 -0.30
N GLY A 317 10.51 -2.70 -0.91
CA GLY A 317 10.54 -1.31 -1.40
C GLY A 317 10.77 -0.29 -0.28
N LEU A 318 10.13 -0.47 0.87
CA LEU A 318 10.35 0.36 2.06
C LEU A 318 11.81 0.28 2.53
N ALA A 319 12.37 -0.93 2.62
CA ALA A 319 13.77 -1.11 3.00
C ALA A 319 14.72 -0.45 2.00
N ILE A 320 14.54 -0.68 0.70
CA ILE A 320 15.37 -0.09 -0.36
C ILE A 320 15.33 1.44 -0.28
N THR A 321 14.13 2.04 -0.18
CA THR A 321 13.98 3.50 -0.12
C THR A 321 14.56 4.11 1.15
N HIS A 322 14.55 3.39 2.27
CA HIS A 322 15.18 3.83 3.51
C HIS A 322 16.71 3.75 3.46
N VAL A 323 17.26 2.65 2.94
CA VAL A 323 18.69 2.43 2.81
C VAL A 323 19.32 3.36 1.77
N ALA A 324 18.63 3.59 0.65
CA ALA A 324 19.10 4.51 -0.39
C ALA A 324 19.28 5.95 0.11
N ARG A 325 18.60 6.34 1.20
CA ARG A 325 18.77 7.67 1.82
C ARG A 325 19.99 7.76 2.75
N TRP A 326 20.56 6.64 3.20
CA TRP A 326 21.71 6.68 4.10
C TRP A 326 22.96 7.23 3.44
N SER A 327 23.14 7.01 2.14
CA SER A 327 24.20 7.64 1.35
C SER A 327 23.94 9.12 1.11
N ALA A 328 22.68 9.53 0.95
CA ALA A 328 22.34 10.95 0.81
C ALA A 328 22.69 11.75 2.08
N GLU A 329 22.50 11.18 3.26
CA GLU A 329 22.89 11.83 4.52
C GLU A 329 24.41 12.06 4.68
N ASP A 330 25.23 11.27 3.97
CA ASP A 330 26.67 11.47 3.87
C ASP A 330 26.98 12.67 2.96
N SER A 331 26.34 12.73 1.79
CA SER A 331 26.45 13.84 0.83
C SER A 331 25.95 15.17 1.39
N ASP A 332 24.94 15.14 2.25
CA ASP A 332 24.36 16.33 2.91
C ASP A 332 25.25 16.89 4.04
N GLY A 333 26.36 16.24 4.41
CA GLY A 333 27.24 16.63 5.52
C GLY A 333 26.65 16.41 6.92
N ARG A 334 25.41 15.90 7.01
CA ARG A 334 24.74 15.60 8.30
C ARG A 334 25.47 14.50 9.06
N LEU A 335 25.99 13.50 8.35
CA LEU A 335 26.77 12.43 8.96
C LEU A 335 28.11 12.95 9.51
N GLU A 336 28.78 13.85 8.79
CA GLU A 336 30.03 14.48 9.25
C GLU A 336 29.82 15.28 10.54
N MET A 337 28.73 16.05 10.60
CA MET A 337 28.36 16.81 11.81
C MET A 337 28.02 15.90 13.01
N ALA A 338 27.55 14.68 12.78
CA ALA A 338 27.31 13.71 13.85
C ALA A 338 28.61 13.01 14.30
N LEU A 339 29.50 12.70 13.35
CA LEU A 339 30.79 12.04 13.60
C LEU A 339 31.86 12.99 14.14
N SER A 340 31.66 14.30 14.12
CA SER A 340 32.52 15.27 14.82
C SER A 340 32.37 15.19 16.33
N ALA A 341 31.29 14.59 16.83
CA ALA A 341 31.14 14.17 18.21
C ALA A 341 31.69 12.75 18.40
N PRO A 342 32.02 12.30 19.64
CA PRO A 342 32.62 10.99 19.91
C PRO A 342 31.61 9.83 19.73
N TYR A 343 31.07 9.68 18.52
CA TYR A 343 30.19 8.59 18.11
C TYR A 343 30.95 7.59 17.24
N SER A 344 30.80 6.29 17.54
CA SER A 344 31.41 5.24 16.72
C SER A 344 30.61 5.04 15.42
N ARG A 345 31.31 4.74 14.32
CA ARG A 345 30.67 4.45 13.02
C ARG A 345 29.70 3.27 13.11
N ALA A 346 30.03 2.25 13.91
CA ALA A 346 29.17 1.10 14.14
C ALA A 346 27.86 1.48 14.85
N ALA A 347 27.91 2.40 15.83
CA ALA A 347 26.71 2.87 16.52
C ALA A 347 25.74 3.57 15.55
N VAL A 348 26.25 4.34 14.59
CA VAL A 348 25.42 4.97 13.55
C VAL A 348 24.71 3.93 12.67
N VAL A 349 25.42 2.88 12.25
CA VAL A 349 24.83 1.80 11.45
C VAL A 349 23.75 1.06 12.24
N VAL A 350 24.03 0.71 13.50
CA VAL A 350 23.07 0.05 14.39
C VAL A 350 21.85 0.92 14.63
N GLU A 351 22.03 2.22 14.87
CA GLU A 351 20.94 3.20 15.01
C GLU A 351 20.06 3.23 13.75
N ARG A 352 20.67 3.32 12.56
CA ARG A 352 19.96 3.33 11.28
C ARG A 352 19.17 2.03 11.04
N MET A 353 19.76 0.88 11.37
CA MET A 353 19.08 -0.41 11.32
C MET A 353 17.91 -0.47 12.32
N ALA A 354 18.11 0.01 13.55
CA ALA A 354 17.05 0.06 14.56
C ALA A 354 15.90 0.98 14.15
N VAL A 355 16.18 2.12 13.52
CA VAL A 355 15.15 3.00 12.93
C VAL A 355 14.39 2.29 11.81
N LEU A 356 15.08 1.59 10.91
CA LEU A 356 14.44 0.82 9.84
C LEU A 356 13.51 -0.26 10.42
N VAL A 357 13.98 -1.03 11.41
CA VAL A 357 13.18 -2.05 12.09
C VAL A 357 11.98 -1.43 12.79
N ALA A 358 12.16 -0.33 13.53
CA ALA A 358 11.06 0.36 14.20
C ALA A 358 10.01 0.87 13.20
N VAL A 359 10.42 1.47 12.08
CA VAL A 359 9.50 1.91 11.02
C VAL A 359 8.77 0.71 10.41
N ALA A 360 9.48 -0.38 10.10
CA ALA A 360 8.87 -1.58 9.55
C ALA A 360 7.85 -2.19 10.53
N LEU A 361 8.15 -2.22 11.83
CA LEU A 361 7.23 -2.69 12.87
C LEU A 361 5.99 -1.79 12.99
N VAL A 362 6.14 -0.47 12.91
CA VAL A 362 5.00 0.46 12.92
C VAL A 362 4.10 0.22 11.71
N VAL A 363 4.67 0.13 10.50
CA VAL A 363 3.90 -0.13 9.28
C VAL A 363 3.23 -1.50 9.32
N ALA A 364 3.93 -2.53 9.81
CA ALA A 364 3.39 -3.88 9.98
C ALA A 364 2.26 -3.92 11.02
N ALA A 365 2.41 -3.23 12.14
CA ALA A 365 1.38 -3.15 13.17
C ALA A 365 0.13 -2.43 12.67
N VAL A 366 0.29 -1.28 11.99
CA VAL A 366 -0.82 -0.55 11.36
C VAL A 366 -1.51 -1.43 10.31
N SER A 367 -0.75 -2.11 9.47
CA SER A 367 -1.27 -3.05 8.48
C SER A 367 -2.06 -4.19 9.13
N GLY A 368 -1.50 -4.84 10.15
CA GLY A 368 -2.12 -5.97 10.85
C GLY A 368 -3.39 -5.57 11.57
N LEU A 369 -3.38 -4.42 12.26
CA LEU A 369 -4.57 -3.84 12.88
C LEU A 369 -5.63 -3.53 11.82
N THR A 370 -5.25 -2.94 10.69
CA THR A 370 -6.18 -2.62 9.60
C THR A 370 -6.82 -3.88 9.04
N LEU A 371 -6.05 -4.94 8.78
CA LEU A 371 -6.57 -6.23 8.33
C LEU A 371 -7.53 -6.85 9.36
N TYR A 372 -7.17 -6.80 10.65
CA TYR A 372 -8.01 -7.31 11.73
C TYR A 372 -9.35 -6.56 11.79
N TYR A 373 -9.33 -5.22 11.80
CA TYR A 373 -10.55 -4.43 11.89
C TYR A 373 -11.39 -4.50 10.61
N ALA A 374 -10.79 -4.40 9.43
CA ALA A 374 -11.51 -4.47 8.16
C ALA A 374 -12.17 -5.85 7.97
N SER A 375 -11.49 -6.94 8.34
CA SER A 375 -12.06 -8.29 8.24
C SER A 375 -13.25 -8.48 9.19
N HIS A 376 -13.16 -7.97 10.42
CA HIS A 376 -14.26 -8.01 11.39
C HIS A 376 -15.43 -7.12 10.98
N ALA A 377 -15.18 -5.93 10.43
CA ALA A 377 -16.22 -5.04 9.92
C ALA A 377 -17.02 -5.69 8.77
N ASN A 378 -16.32 -6.34 7.84
CA ASN A 378 -16.96 -7.08 6.74
C ASN A 378 -17.67 -8.37 7.21
N GLY A 379 -17.25 -8.95 8.35
CA GLY A 379 -17.92 -10.08 9.00
C GLY A 379 -19.24 -9.70 9.68
N ARG A 380 -19.33 -8.48 10.25
CA ARG A 380 -20.53 -8.01 10.98
C ARG A 380 -21.72 -7.67 10.08
N HIS A 381 -21.51 -7.38 8.79
CA HIS A 381 -22.57 -6.79 7.96
C HIS A 381 -23.55 -7.75 7.25
N ARG A 382 -23.42 -9.08 7.35
CA ARG A 382 -24.49 -9.99 6.87
C ARG A 382 -24.48 -11.31 7.64
N PRO A 383 -25.36 -11.52 8.63
CA PRO A 383 -25.98 -12.81 8.75
C PRO A 383 -26.82 -12.99 7.48
N GLN A 384 -26.35 -13.81 6.55
CA GLN A 384 -27.28 -14.52 5.68
C GLN A 384 -28.12 -15.38 6.64
N ARG A 385 -29.24 -14.83 7.11
CA ARG A 385 -30.34 -15.69 7.51
C ARG A 385 -30.62 -16.54 6.26
N PRO A 386 -30.55 -17.88 6.32
CA PRO A 386 -31.14 -18.65 5.25
C PRO A 386 -32.58 -18.15 5.14
N ALA A 387 -32.94 -17.61 3.99
CA ALA A 387 -34.33 -17.42 3.63
C ALA A 387 -34.89 -18.85 3.47
N LEU A 388 -35.21 -19.46 4.61
CA LEU A 388 -36.28 -20.43 4.68
C LEU A 388 -37.57 -19.64 4.45
N ASP A 389 -37.81 -19.29 3.19
CA ASP A 389 -39.17 -19.14 2.69
C ASP A 389 -39.78 -20.54 2.76
N CYS A 390 -40.20 -20.95 3.96
CA CYS A 390 -41.29 -21.88 4.08
C CYS A 390 -42.54 -21.16 3.56
N ARG A 391 -42.69 -21.11 2.23
CA ARG A 391 -44.01 -21.10 1.64
C ARG A 391 -44.65 -22.41 2.10
N VAL A 392 -45.48 -22.30 3.13
CA VAL A 392 -46.54 -23.27 3.38
C VAL A 392 -47.41 -23.22 2.13
N ALA A 393 -47.08 -24.08 1.17
CA ALA A 393 -47.99 -24.42 0.11
C ALA A 393 -49.16 -25.15 0.76
N ASP A 394 -50.36 -24.63 0.56
CA ASP A 394 -51.61 -25.29 0.85
C ASP A 394 -51.61 -26.68 0.21
N ALA A 395 -51.29 -27.70 0.99
CA ALA A 395 -51.58 -29.08 0.65
C ALA A 395 -53.01 -29.35 1.07
N GLY A 396 -53.92 -29.31 0.09
CA GLY A 396 -55.30 -29.72 0.27
C GLY A 396 -55.39 -31.13 0.87
N PRO A 397 -56.40 -31.42 1.71
CA PRO A 397 -56.49 -32.72 2.36
C PRO A 397 -56.85 -33.78 1.32
N LEU A 398 -55.87 -34.61 0.95
CA LEU A 398 -56.07 -35.88 0.27
C LEU A 398 -56.92 -36.78 1.18
N ARG A 399 -58.20 -36.90 0.83
CA ARG A 399 -59.15 -37.84 1.42
C ARG A 399 -58.67 -39.27 1.14
N ALA A 400 -58.30 -39.99 2.20
CA ALA A 400 -58.24 -41.44 2.18
C ALA A 400 -59.67 -41.99 2.17
N GLY A 401 -60.05 -42.62 1.07
CA GLY A 401 -61.30 -43.36 0.95
C GLY A 401 -61.21 -44.67 1.73
N VAL A 402 -61.88 -44.74 2.88
CA VAL A 402 -62.19 -46.01 3.55
C VAL A 402 -63.70 -46.17 3.58
N ARG A 403 -64.16 -47.17 2.82
CA ARG A 403 -65.52 -47.70 2.79
C ARG A 403 -65.89 -48.17 4.21
N GLY A 404 -66.85 -47.51 4.84
CA GLY A 404 -67.45 -47.92 6.11
C GLY A 404 -68.95 -47.65 6.11
N ARG A 405 -69.73 -48.68 6.44
CA ARG A 405 -71.19 -48.77 6.31
C ARG A 405 -71.99 -47.70 7.09
N ARG A 406 -73.14 -47.37 6.51
CA ARG A 406 -74.30 -46.62 7.05
C ARG A 406 -74.67 -46.96 8.51
N ARG A 407 -75.06 -45.93 9.28
CA ARG A 407 -76.27 -45.77 10.13
C ARG A 407 -76.08 -44.48 10.96
N ALA A 408 -76.75 -43.37 10.62
CA ALA A 408 -78.10 -42.94 11.05
C ALA A 408 -78.20 -42.51 12.52
N ALA A 409 -78.47 -41.20 12.73
CA ALA A 409 -79.43 -40.59 13.68
C ALA A 409 -78.88 -39.44 14.57
N GLY A 410 -79.66 -38.34 14.58
CA GLY A 410 -79.87 -37.40 15.71
C GLY A 410 -78.87 -36.24 15.86
N GLN A 411 -79.18 -34.99 15.48
CA GLN A 411 -80.02 -33.96 16.14
C GLN A 411 -79.40 -33.25 17.35
N LEU A 412 -79.29 -31.90 17.22
CA LEU A 412 -79.50 -30.80 18.21
C LEU A 412 -78.65 -30.82 19.50
N GLU A 413 -78.13 -29.75 20.13
CA GLU A 413 -78.30 -28.30 20.19
C GLU A 413 -77.13 -27.74 21.07
N PRO A 414 -76.84 -26.43 21.15
CA PRO A 414 -75.72 -25.87 21.94
C PRO A 414 -76.14 -24.99 23.14
N ALA A 415 -75.43 -25.04 24.28
CA ALA A 415 -75.48 -24.01 25.34
C ALA A 415 -74.29 -24.14 26.32
N ARG A 416 -73.40 -23.14 26.40
CA ARG A 416 -73.32 -22.00 27.35
C ARG A 416 -72.51 -22.23 28.64
N HIS A 417 -71.57 -21.29 28.84
CA HIS A 417 -71.04 -20.69 30.08
C HIS A 417 -70.46 -21.56 31.21
N ARG A 418 -69.20 -21.27 31.59
CA ARG A 418 -68.83 -20.56 32.85
C ARG A 418 -67.29 -20.44 33.01
N ARG A 419 -66.83 -19.24 33.36
CA ARG A 419 -65.54 -18.90 34.04
C ARG A 419 -65.69 -19.17 35.56
N PRO A 420 -64.71 -18.87 36.46
CA PRO A 420 -63.24 -19.00 36.45
C PRO A 420 -62.68 -19.58 37.78
N ALA A 421 -61.37 -19.87 37.86
CA ALA A 421 -60.47 -19.89 39.05
C ALA A 421 -59.22 -20.71 38.63
N GLY A 422 -57.99 -20.55 39.08
CA GLY A 422 -57.34 -19.83 40.16
C GLY A 422 -55.86 -20.27 40.13
N ARG A 423 -54.99 -19.44 40.70
CA ARG A 423 -53.52 -19.55 40.81
C ARG A 423 -52.98 -20.98 41.12
N LEU A 424 -51.78 -21.33 40.62
CA LEU A 424 -50.50 -21.40 41.38
C LEU A 424 -49.43 -22.31 40.75
N ARG A 425 -48.19 -21.76 40.79
CA ARG A 425 -46.86 -22.37 40.98
C ARG A 425 -46.29 -23.44 40.02
N VAL A 426 -45.19 -22.99 39.41
CA VAL A 426 -44.02 -23.73 38.96
C VAL A 426 -43.50 -24.69 40.04
N ARG A 427 -43.23 -25.94 39.65
CA ARG A 427 -42.48 -26.93 40.42
C ARG A 427 -41.48 -27.62 39.50
N GLU A 428 -40.20 -27.38 39.73
CA GLU A 428 -39.08 -28.18 39.20
C GLU A 428 -39.08 -29.58 39.80
N LEU A 429 -38.50 -30.54 39.06
CA LEU A 429 -37.82 -31.78 39.49
C LEU A 429 -37.37 -32.54 38.20
N PRO A 430 -36.42 -33.49 38.23
CA PRO A 430 -34.99 -33.29 38.48
C PRO A 430 -34.08 -33.97 37.43
N ARG A 431 -32.78 -33.67 37.53
CA ARG A 431 -31.68 -34.38 36.86
C ARG A 431 -31.47 -35.78 37.42
N HIS A 432 -31.18 -36.75 36.55
CA HIS A 432 -30.45 -37.97 36.90
C HIS A 432 -29.11 -38.05 36.16
N ARG A 433 -28.09 -38.43 36.93
CA ARG A 433 -26.68 -38.67 36.61
C ARG A 433 -26.41 -40.18 36.67
N ALA A 434 -25.51 -40.68 35.83
CA ALA A 434 -24.43 -41.66 36.12
C ALA A 434 -23.73 -41.93 34.76
N GLY A 435 -22.43 -41.71 34.57
CA GLY A 435 -21.29 -42.38 35.22
C GLY A 435 -20.69 -43.37 34.19
N ALA A 436 -19.38 -43.58 33.99
CA ALA A 436 -18.22 -43.24 34.80
C ALA A 436 -16.89 -43.56 34.06
N ARG A 437 -15.80 -42.88 34.50
CA ARG A 437 -14.35 -43.30 34.55
C ARG A 437 -13.61 -43.39 33.20
N LEU A 438 -12.35 -42.98 33.01
CA LEU A 438 -11.10 -42.86 33.79
C LEU A 438 -10.31 -41.65 33.18
N GLN A 439 -9.28 -40.99 33.72
CA GLN A 439 -8.51 -40.96 34.96
C GLN A 439 -7.71 -39.64 34.90
N ALA A 440 -7.45 -39.03 36.06
CA ALA A 440 -6.65 -37.82 36.22
C ALA A 440 -5.25 -38.14 36.77
N ALA A 441 -4.30 -37.24 36.50
CA ALA A 441 -3.11 -36.99 37.34
C ALA A 441 -2.86 -35.45 37.29
N SER A 442 -3.36 -34.68 38.26
CA SER A 442 -2.66 -34.12 39.45
C SER A 442 -1.56 -33.08 39.10
N LEU A 443 -1.84 -31.77 39.18
CA LEU A 443 -1.57 -30.81 40.30
C LEU A 443 -0.06 -30.46 40.45
N ALA A 444 0.37 -29.20 40.42
CA ALA A 444 0.23 -28.21 41.51
C ALA A 444 0.46 -26.72 41.05
N PRO A 445 0.19 -25.70 41.90
CA PRO A 445 -0.22 -24.32 41.53
C PRO A 445 0.84 -23.22 41.73
N GLY A 446 0.63 -22.04 41.14
CA GLY A 446 1.45 -20.84 41.38
C GLY A 446 0.80 -19.51 40.99
N LEU A 447 0.30 -18.80 42.01
CA LEU A 447 0.25 -17.33 42.20
C LEU A 447 0.30 -16.39 40.98
N VAL A 448 -0.83 -15.72 40.65
CA VAL A 448 -0.81 -14.29 40.25
C VAL A 448 -2.04 -13.58 40.83
N ARG A 449 -1.75 -12.58 41.69
CA ARG A 449 -2.69 -11.66 42.34
C ARG A 449 -3.00 -10.54 41.34
N VAL A 450 -4.22 -10.47 40.82
CA VAL A 450 -4.67 -9.33 39.99
C VAL A 450 -5.12 -8.21 40.92
N GLN A 451 -4.32 -7.16 41.00
CA GLN A 451 -4.67 -5.95 41.74
C GLN A 451 -5.39 -4.98 40.80
N ALA A 452 -6.70 -4.83 40.99
CA ALA A 452 -7.52 -3.85 40.33
C ALA A 452 -7.20 -2.45 40.89
N LEU A 453 -6.80 -1.52 40.03
CA LEU A 453 -6.73 -0.09 40.36
C LEU A 453 -7.88 0.63 39.66
N ARG A 454 -8.77 1.15 40.51
CA ARG A 454 -9.97 1.90 40.22
C ARG A 454 -9.61 3.29 39.71
N HIS A 455 -10.34 3.75 38.70
CA HIS A 455 -10.36 5.12 38.21
C HIS A 455 -10.68 6.13 39.32
N ALA A 456 -9.86 7.17 39.44
CA ALA A 456 -10.21 8.41 40.13
C ALA A 456 -10.52 9.50 39.07
N ALA A 457 -11.70 10.08 39.20
CA ALA A 457 -12.14 11.25 38.44
C ALA A 457 -11.41 12.50 38.93
N GLY A 458 -10.96 13.34 37.98
CA GLY A 458 -10.38 14.66 38.25
C GLY A 458 -11.10 15.68 37.38
N ASP A 459 -12.06 16.35 38.00
CA ASP A 459 -12.77 17.53 37.49
C ASP A 459 -11.82 18.75 37.50
N GLY A 460 -11.95 19.64 36.52
CA GLY A 460 -11.03 20.78 36.41
C GLY A 460 -11.03 21.52 35.07
N ARG A 461 -12.19 21.93 34.57
CA ARG A 461 -12.24 23.00 33.55
C ARG A 461 -11.95 24.34 34.22
N ARG A 462 -10.78 24.93 33.96
CA ARG A 462 -10.56 26.37 34.15
C ARG A 462 -10.53 27.07 32.79
N VAL A 463 -11.56 27.86 32.58
CA VAL A 463 -11.71 28.87 31.53
C VAL A 463 -10.81 30.05 31.89
N ALA A 464 -9.90 30.43 31.00
CA ALA A 464 -9.16 31.69 31.12
C ALA A 464 -10.01 32.84 30.58
N GLN A 465 -10.51 33.65 31.50
CA GLN A 465 -11.28 34.86 31.26
C GLN A 465 -10.32 35.99 30.87
N ARG A 466 -10.60 36.67 29.74
CA ARG A 466 -9.87 37.86 29.27
C ARG A 466 -10.22 39.05 30.15
N ASP A 467 -9.19 39.76 30.61
CA ASP A 467 -9.31 41.04 31.30
C ASP A 467 -9.52 42.19 30.27
N PRO A 468 -10.52 43.08 30.40
CA PRO A 468 -10.81 44.14 29.43
C PRO A 468 -10.11 45.49 29.69
N HIS A 469 -9.19 45.58 30.67
CA HIS A 469 -8.57 46.86 31.03
C HIS A 469 -7.04 46.82 31.03
N ALA A 470 -6.43 47.06 29.86
CA ALA A 470 -5.06 47.56 29.77
C ALA A 470 -4.90 48.46 28.53
N PRO A 471 -4.35 49.68 28.67
CA PRO A 471 -4.49 50.74 27.68
C PRO A 471 -3.48 50.67 26.52
N ALA A 472 -3.92 51.18 25.37
CA ALA A 472 -3.14 51.38 24.16
C ALA A 472 -2.07 52.48 24.33
N ARG A 473 -0.82 52.17 23.99
CA ARG A 473 0.28 53.10 23.62
C ARG A 473 1.18 52.31 22.66
N GLY A 474 1.66 52.77 21.52
CA GLY A 474 1.71 54.05 20.85
C GLY A 474 2.86 53.92 19.84
N ARG A 475 2.63 54.25 18.56
CA ARG A 475 3.66 54.29 17.51
C ARG A 475 4.82 55.19 17.96
N GLY A 476 6.05 54.69 17.86
CA GLY A 476 7.26 55.47 18.10
C GLY A 476 8.47 54.85 17.44
N SER A 477 8.81 55.35 16.25
CA SER A 477 10.09 55.16 15.58
C SER A 477 11.24 55.71 16.43
N ARG A 478 12.28 54.93 16.68
CA ARG A 478 13.61 55.45 17.03
C ARG A 478 14.71 54.60 16.40
N LYS A 479 15.40 55.22 15.43
CA LYS A 479 16.80 54.96 15.09
C LYS A 479 17.66 55.26 16.31
N LEU A 480 18.70 54.46 16.52
CA LEU A 480 19.86 54.83 17.31
C LEU A 480 21.08 54.18 16.67
N ASP A 481 21.77 54.97 15.85
CA ASP A 481 23.20 54.86 15.62
C ASP A 481 23.89 55.53 16.82
N THR A 482 24.85 54.86 17.44
CA THR A 482 26.01 55.51 18.06
C THR A 482 27.14 54.49 18.21
N LEU A 483 28.21 54.80 17.48
CA LEU A 483 29.60 54.40 17.71
C LEU A 483 30.11 54.97 19.05
N ASP A 484 31.28 54.46 19.46
CA ASP A 484 32.19 54.90 20.53
C ASP A 484 32.00 54.33 21.94
N ALA A 485 32.83 53.32 22.25
CA ALA A 485 33.67 53.29 23.45
C ALA A 485 34.72 52.16 23.36
N GLU A 486 35.86 52.43 22.71
CA GLU A 486 37.13 51.74 22.96
C GLU A 486 37.79 52.33 24.22
N ALA A 487 38.05 51.52 25.24
CA ALA A 487 39.17 51.70 26.18
C ALA A 487 39.36 50.45 27.05
N GLY A 488 40.43 49.69 26.84
CA GLY A 488 40.82 48.61 27.75
C GLY A 488 41.73 47.53 27.18
N ARG A 489 42.92 47.89 26.66
CA ARG A 489 43.98 46.95 26.26
C ARG A 489 44.57 46.20 27.47
N ARG A 490 44.82 44.90 27.34
CA ARG A 490 46.12 44.24 27.65
C ARG A 490 46.31 42.96 26.82
N PRO A 491 47.39 42.82 26.04
CA PRO A 491 47.80 41.56 25.40
C PRO A 491 48.82 40.81 26.28
N LEU A 492 48.69 39.48 26.38
CA LEU A 492 49.71 38.61 26.96
C LEU A 492 50.67 38.14 25.86
N THR A 493 51.95 38.43 26.10
CA THR A 493 53.12 38.17 25.26
C THR A 493 53.52 36.69 25.21
N ARG A 494 54.01 36.29 24.03
CA ARG A 494 54.80 35.08 23.74
C ARG A 494 56.07 35.01 24.61
N ALA A 495 56.45 33.80 25.01
CA ALA A 495 57.83 33.42 25.30
C ALA A 495 58.17 32.13 24.57
N ALA A 496 59.35 32.12 23.95
CA ALA A 496 59.92 31.08 23.12
C ALA A 496 60.47 29.91 23.94
N TYR A 497 60.52 28.72 23.33
CA TYR A 497 61.60 27.76 23.58
C TYR A 497 61.84 26.92 22.32
N GLN A 498 63.01 27.12 21.71
CA GLN A 498 63.67 26.15 20.83
C GLN A 498 64.43 25.16 21.71
N ARG A 499 64.20 23.86 21.51
CA ARG A 499 65.24 22.84 21.30
C ARG A 499 64.61 21.58 20.75
#